data_AF-A0A2M7Q4K9-F1
#
_entry.id   AF-A0A2M7Q4K9-F1
#
_cell.length_a   1.000
_cell.length_b   1.000
_cell.length_c   1.000
_cell.angle_alpha   90.00
_cell.angle_beta   90.00
_cell.angle_gamma   90.00
#
_symmetry.space_group_name_H-M   'P 1'
#
loop_
_entity.id
_entity.type
_entity.pdbx_description
1 polymer ?
#
loop_
_entity_poly.entity_id
_entity_poly.type
_entity_poly.pdbx_seq_one_letter_code
_entity_poly.pdbx_strand_id
1 'polypeptide(L)' 'MILKALDKKIDFLVEQKLNELLGDPDSFLSLNKQFLQRLKARLGRTPKTVTHNQVAKKYGIS' A
#
# COMPACT_ATOMS: atom_id res chain seq x y z
N MET A 1 33.53 3.65 9.71
CA MET A 1 32.24 3.94 9.02
C MET A 1 31.87 2.90 7.97
N ILE A 2 32.81 2.41 7.16
CA ILE A 2 32.56 1.47 6.04
C ILE A 2 32.04 0.10 6.51
N LEU A 3 32.58 -0.45 7.60
CA LEU A 3 32.14 -1.74 8.16
C LEU A 3 30.65 -1.76 8.56
N LYS A 4 30.16 -0.66 9.19
CA LYS A 4 28.74 -0.52 9.54
C LYS A 4 27.82 -0.39 8.33
N ALA A 5 28.32 0.16 7.22
CA ALA A 5 27.56 0.25 5.98
C ALA A 5 27.51 -1.09 5.24
N LEU A 6 28.57 -1.89 5.36
CA LEU A 6 28.62 -3.25 4.82
C LEU A 6 27.67 -4.19 5.58
N ASP A 7 27.65 -4.11 6.92
CA ASP A 7 26.69 -4.85 7.76
C ASP A 7 25.24 -4.57 7.34
N LYS A 8 24.86 -3.29 7.25
CA LYS A 8 23.50 -2.90 6.84
C LYS A 8 23.13 -3.42 5.45
N LYS A 9 24.10 -3.51 4.54
CA LYS A 9 23.88 -4.03 3.19
C LYS A 9 23.66 -5.54 3.20
N ILE A 10 24.36 -6.25 4.07
CA ILE A 10 24.18 -7.69 4.28
C ILE A 10 22.82 -7.94 4.93
N ASP A 11 22.45 -7.20 5.97
CA ASP A 11 21.14 -7.31 6.63
C ASP A 11 20.00 -7.11 5.64
N PHE A 12 20.09 -6.07 4.81
CA PHE A 12 19.10 -5.81 3.77
C PHE A 12 18.98 -6.96 2.75
N LEU A 13 20.11 -7.52 2.32
CA LEU A 13 20.12 -8.66 1.38
C LEU A 13 19.51 -9.92 2.03
N VAL A 14 19.76 -10.14 3.32
CA VAL A 14 19.19 -11.25 4.06
C VAL A 14 17.67 -11.08 4.20
N GLU A 15 17.18 -9.91 4.61
CA GLU A 15 15.75 -9.61 4.69
C GLU A 15 15.05 -9.77 3.34
N GLN A 16 15.64 -9.25 2.26
CA GLN A 16 15.10 -9.38 0.92
C GLN A 16 14.98 -10.86 0.52
N LYS A 17 16.02 -11.67 0.77
CA LYS A 17 16.01 -13.09 0.41
C LYS A 17 15.05 -13.91 1.27
N LEU A 18 14.89 -13.56 2.54
CA LEU A 18 13.89 -14.18 3.41
C LEU A 18 12.47 -13.86 2.93
N ASN A 19 12.17 -12.62 2.54
CA ASN A 19 10.86 -12.25 2.00
C ASN A 19 10.58 -12.87 0.63
N GLU A 20 11.59 -13.01 -0.23
CA GLU A 20 11.46 -13.73 -1.51
C GLU A 20 11.17 -15.23 -1.29
N LEU A 21 11.80 -15.84 -0.29
CA LEU A 21 11.67 -17.27 0.00
C LEU A 21 10.38 -17.62 0.74
N LEU A 22 10.05 -16.85 1.78
CA LEU A 22 8.90 -17.08 2.66
C LEU A 22 7.62 -16.44 2.10
N GLY A 23 7.75 -15.57 1.10
CA GLY A 23 6.67 -14.76 0.57
C GLY A 23 6.34 -13.57 1.47
N ASP A 24 5.29 -12.84 1.09
CA ASP A 24 4.73 -11.80 1.97
C ASP A 24 4.14 -12.50 3.22
N PRO A 25 4.65 -12.24 4.44
CA PRO A 25 4.13 -12.85 5.67
C PRO A 25 2.64 -12.53 5.88
N ASP A 26 2.15 -11.44 5.27
CA ASP A 26 0.75 -11.05 5.30
C ASP A 26 -0.10 -11.83 4.28
N SER A 27 0.49 -12.65 3.40
CA SER A 27 -0.23 -13.52 2.45
C SER A 27 -1.18 -14.49 3.15
N PHE A 28 -0.87 -14.87 4.39
CA PHE A 28 -1.70 -15.75 5.21
C PHE A 28 -2.83 -15.01 5.94
N LEU A 29 -2.82 -13.66 5.93
CA LEU A 29 -3.86 -12.86 6.56
C LEU A 29 -5.07 -12.79 5.64
N SER A 30 -6.10 -13.57 5.97
CA SER A 30 -7.40 -13.41 5.34
C SER A 30 -8.05 -12.10 5.80
N LEU A 31 -8.36 -11.20 4.87
CA LEU A 31 -9.16 -10.02 5.16
C LEU A 31 -10.52 -10.42 5.76
N ASN A 32 -10.97 -9.67 6.78
CA ASN A 32 -12.29 -9.88 7.37
C ASN A 32 -13.38 -9.89 6.28
N LYS A 33 -14.27 -10.89 6.30
CA LYS A 33 -15.36 -11.05 5.32
C LYS A 33 -16.19 -9.78 5.15
N GLN A 34 -16.45 -9.04 6.22
CA GLN A 34 -17.20 -7.78 6.17
C GLN A 34 -16.43 -6.69 5.40
N PHE A 35 -15.11 -6.63 5.60
CA PHE A 35 -14.24 -5.71 4.88
C PHE A 35 -14.20 -6.05 3.38
N LEU A 36 -14.04 -7.33 3.04
CA LEU A 36 -14.05 -7.80 1.65
C LEU A 36 -15.37 -7.45 0.93
N GLN A 37 -16.52 -7.62 1.59
CA GLN A 37 -17.81 -7.24 1.02
C GLN A 37 -17.89 -5.74 0.74
N ARG A 38 -17.47 -4.90 1.70
CA ARG A 38 -17.44 -3.44 1.51
C ARG A 38 -16.48 -3.03 0.39
N LEU A 39 -15.32 -3.67 0.29
CA LEU A 39 -14.34 -3.41 -0.75
C LEU A 39 -14.90 -3.77 -2.13
N LYS A 40 -15.48 -4.96 -2.29
CA LYS A 40 -16.15 -5.36 -3.55
C LYS A 40 -17.27 -4.41 -3.93
N ALA A 41 -18.12 -4.02 -2.98
CA ALA A 41 -19.18 -3.05 -3.23
C ALA A 41 -18.67 -1.66 -3.63
N ARG A 42 -17.50 -1.25 -3.13
CA ARG A 42 -16.85 0.01 -3.53
C ARG A 42 -16.24 -0.09 -4.93
N LEU A 43 -15.51 -1.17 -5.23
CA LEU A 43 -14.85 -1.37 -6.51
C LEU A 43 -15.84 -1.61 -7.67
N GLY A 44 -17.01 -2.19 -7.38
CA GLY A 44 -18.08 -2.37 -8.37
C GLY A 44 -18.84 -1.08 -8.72
N ARG A 45 -18.54 0.05 -8.09
CA ARG A 45 -19.13 1.36 -8.41
C ARG A 45 -18.13 2.18 -9.21
N THR A 46 -18.61 2.85 -10.27
CA THR A 46 -17.82 3.88 -10.95
C THR A 46 -17.41 4.94 -9.93
N PRO A 47 -16.10 5.20 -9.76
CA PRO A 47 -15.65 6.20 -8.81
C PRO A 47 -16.25 7.57 -9.18
N LYS A 48 -16.92 8.20 -8.21
CA LYS A 48 -17.36 9.58 -8.35
C LYS A 48 -16.12 10.47 -8.29
N THR A 49 -15.58 10.82 -9.45
CA THR A 49 -14.53 11.81 -9.58
C THR A 49 -15.13 13.20 -9.47
N VAL A 50 -14.50 14.08 -8.70
CA VAL A 50 -14.85 15.49 -8.61
C VAL A 50 -13.91 16.25 -9.55
N THR A 51 -14.43 17.17 -10.34
CA THR A 51 -13.59 17.93 -11.27
C THR A 51 -12.72 18.93 -10.50
N HIS A 52 -11.57 19.30 -11.08
CA HIS A 52 -10.69 20.30 -10.47
C HIS A 52 -11.41 21.62 -10.17
N ASN A 53 -12.28 22.06 -11.08
CA ASN A 53 -13.08 23.28 -10.91
C ASN A 53 -14.04 23.18 -9.70
N GLN A 54 -14.71 22.03 -9.52
CA GLN A 54 -15.55 21.78 -8.34
C GLN A 54 -14.75 21.84 -7.03
N VAL A 55 -13.50 21.35 -7.06
CA VAL A 55 -12.59 21.44 -5.91
C VAL A 55 -12.15 22.90 -5.68
N ALA A 56 -11.70 23.61 -6.72
CA ALA A 56 -11.25 25.00 -6.62
C ALA A 56 -12.34 25.92 -6.06
N LYS A 57 -13.59 25.77 -6.53
CA LYS A 57 -14.75 26.52 -6.01
C LYS A 57 -15.05 26.21 -4.55
N LYS A 58 -14.90 24.96 -4.12
CA LYS A 58 -15.12 24.55 -2.73
C LYS A 58 -14.08 25.14 -1.77
N TYR A 59 -12.84 25.29 -2.22
CA TYR A 59 -11.72 25.73 -1.39
C TYR A 59 -11.28 27.18 -1.65
N GLY A 60 -12.03 27.94 -2.47
CA GLY A 60 -11.77 29.37 -2.69
C GLY A 60 -10.48 29.65 -3.47
N ILE A 61 -10.05 28.72 -4.33
CA ILE A 61 -8.86 28.87 -5.19
C ILE A 61 -9.25 29.43 -6.58
N SER A 62 -10.53 29.75 -6.78
CA SER A 62 -11.09 30.33 -8.02
C SER A 62 -11.10 31.85 -8.00
#